data_AF-A0A561WDV0-F1
#
_entry.id   AF-A0A561WDV0-F1
#
_cell.length_a   1.000
_cell.length_b   1.000
_cell.length_c   1.000
_cell.angle_alpha   90.00
_cell.angle_beta   90.00
_cell.angle_gamma   90.00
#
_symmetry.space_group_name_H-M   'P 1'
#
loop_
_entity.id
_entity.type
_entity.pdbx_description
1 polymer ?
#
loop_
_entity_poly.entity_id
_entity_poly.type
_entity_poly.pdbx_seq_one_letter_code
_entity_poly.pdbx_strand_id
1 'polypeptide(L)'
;MTQLQAPPGRTPAAPDAVADRPVVPADRRGRGRIGPVAVGQLVVLELCALAVWAALGGPGWVVGVVGGLALFATVAAFARRGGRWWYEDLLLRRRLGRRREQARAAVAQGAVVDPRLAALTPELNVIELTERGTRLGIGQDGRGWFAAVALTGRPGAPAGSIEASVVDRALQVLTDFAGPVTLTQVVSHTLVWYPAPGAPPAAHRTVWVALRLSVPDARTETVTRGGGMRGVHRTVAAGVGRLGKALNAAGLSHRVLGRDELRAAVVSAAGLDLAPAAPAETWTGLRGGGWTQLCLTLRKRPEASLGTLVDAITSTSAPSHTVAAVVVPGGRPVPPLLRVAAMDGHVEALVKVVRDMARRCGIPARPLDGQHGPGVYATTPVATAAGTFRVGD
;
A
#
# COMPACT_ATOMS: atom_id res chain seq x y z
N MET A 1 -16.57 65.69 -26.17
CA MET A 1 -15.85 64.42 -25.94
C MET A 1 -15.09 64.57 -24.64
N THR A 2 -15.58 63.96 -23.57
CA THR A 2 -15.06 64.16 -22.20
C THR A 2 -14.75 62.77 -21.65
N GLN A 3 -13.47 62.44 -21.62
CA GLN A 3 -12.96 61.13 -21.23
C GLN A 3 -12.99 61.03 -19.70
N LEU A 4 -13.89 60.22 -19.16
CA LEU A 4 -13.98 59.91 -17.73
C LEU A 4 -12.86 58.93 -17.37
N GLN A 5 -11.85 59.42 -16.66
CA GLN A 5 -10.68 58.65 -16.24
C GLN A 5 -11.01 57.91 -14.94
N ALA A 6 -10.87 56.58 -14.93
CA ALA A 6 -11.15 55.74 -13.77
C ALA A 6 -10.07 55.91 -12.67
N PRO A 7 -10.42 55.79 -11.38
CA PRO A 7 -9.47 55.95 -10.27
C PRO A 7 -8.38 54.86 -10.28
N PRO A 8 -7.14 55.17 -9.82
CA PRO A 8 -6.07 54.19 -9.77
C PRO A 8 -6.41 53.02 -8.84
N GLY A 9 -6.27 51.80 -9.37
CA GLY A 9 -6.57 50.56 -8.66
C GLY A 9 -5.65 50.36 -7.45
N ARG A 10 -6.24 49.93 -6.33
CA ARG A 10 -5.54 49.48 -5.13
C ARG A 10 -4.54 48.39 -5.50
N THR A 11 -3.27 48.62 -5.20
CA THR A 11 -2.22 47.59 -5.20
C THR A 11 -2.64 46.48 -4.22
N PRO A 12 -2.59 45.19 -4.58
CA PRO A 12 -2.85 44.11 -3.64
C PRO A 12 -1.81 44.16 -2.53
N ALA A 13 -2.26 44.31 -1.28
CA ALA A 13 -1.40 44.15 -0.13
C ALA A 13 -0.77 42.74 -0.15
N ALA A 14 0.53 42.68 0.08
CA ALA A 14 1.25 41.42 0.24
C ALA A 14 0.57 40.60 1.35
N PRO A 15 0.33 39.29 1.17
CA PRO A 15 -0.26 38.49 2.21
C PRO A 15 0.69 38.46 3.41
N ASP A 16 0.21 38.99 4.53
CA ASP A 16 0.86 38.87 5.83
C ASP A 16 1.34 37.43 6.04
N ALA A 17 2.59 37.29 6.46
CA ALA A 17 3.17 36.03 6.87
C ALA A 17 2.35 35.47 8.05
N VAL A 18 1.37 34.63 7.71
CA VAL A 18 0.57 33.91 8.70
C VAL A 18 1.53 33.05 9.52
N ALA A 19 1.69 33.44 10.78
CA ALA A 19 2.45 32.71 11.78
C ALA A 19 2.10 31.21 11.72
N ASP A 20 3.15 30.40 11.70
CA ASP A 20 3.15 28.95 11.56
C ASP A 20 2.29 28.30 12.67
N ARG A 21 0.99 28.15 12.39
CA ARG A 21 0.07 27.41 13.27
C ARG A 21 0.39 25.94 13.11
N PRO A 22 0.65 25.19 14.20
CA PRO A 22 0.88 23.75 14.11
C PRO A 22 -0.37 23.08 13.56
N VAL A 23 -0.32 22.71 12.28
CA VAL A 23 -1.38 21.96 11.59
C VAL A 23 -1.45 20.58 12.24
N VAL A 24 -2.46 20.41 13.10
CA VAL A 24 -2.84 19.12 13.67
C VAL A 24 -3.05 18.13 12.51
N PRO A 25 -2.51 16.90 12.55
CA PRO A 25 -2.56 15.98 11.42
C PRO A 25 -4.02 15.75 10.99
N ALA A 26 -4.31 15.98 9.72
CA ALA A 26 -5.60 15.64 9.12
C ALA A 26 -5.86 14.13 9.30
N ASP A 27 -6.59 13.81 10.36
CA ASP A 27 -6.98 12.44 10.67
C ASP A 27 -8.02 12.00 9.65
N ARG A 28 -7.83 10.78 9.16
CA ARG A 28 -8.57 10.18 8.05
C ARG A 28 -10.07 10.20 8.37
N ARG A 29 -10.85 11.03 7.67
CA ARG A 29 -12.33 10.95 7.64
C ARG A 29 -12.74 9.64 6.96
N GLY A 30 -12.83 8.57 7.74
CA GLY A 30 -13.45 7.30 7.36
C GLY A 30 -14.91 7.24 7.83
N ARG A 31 -15.74 6.49 7.13
CA ARG A 31 -17.15 6.24 7.46
C ARG A 31 -17.24 5.72 8.91
N GLY A 32 -18.13 6.30 9.73
CA GLY A 32 -18.32 5.92 11.14
C GLY A 32 -17.39 6.57 12.17
N ARG A 33 -16.72 7.68 11.83
CA ARG A 33 -15.92 8.49 12.77
C ARG A 33 -16.39 9.94 12.80
N ILE A 34 -16.59 10.48 14.00
CA ILE A 34 -16.85 11.92 14.23
C ILE A 34 -15.59 12.47 14.90
N GLY A 35 -14.74 13.15 14.13
CA GLY A 35 -13.44 13.61 14.60
C GLY A 35 -12.50 12.45 14.99
N PRO A 36 -11.83 12.50 16.15
CA PRO A 36 -10.92 11.43 16.58
C PRO A 36 -11.64 10.16 17.08
N VAL A 37 -12.95 10.23 17.33
CA VAL A 37 -13.74 9.17 18.01
C VAL A 37 -14.61 8.41 16.99
N ALA A 38 -14.64 7.08 17.10
CA ALA A 38 -15.55 6.24 16.33
C ALA A 38 -16.95 6.29 16.92
N VAL A 39 -17.99 6.25 16.09
CA VAL A 39 -19.41 6.22 16.53
C VAL A 39 -19.65 5.09 17.54
N GLY A 40 -19.00 3.94 17.35
CA GLY A 40 -19.07 2.82 18.30
C GLY A 40 -18.53 3.13 19.70
N GLN A 41 -17.56 4.03 19.87
CA GLN A 41 -17.06 4.44 21.19
C GLN A 41 -18.09 5.31 21.93
N LEU A 42 -18.85 6.12 21.19
CA LEU A 42 -19.97 6.89 21.76
C LEU A 42 -21.09 5.95 22.21
N VAL A 43 -21.44 4.97 21.38
CA VAL A 43 -22.45 3.94 21.74
C VAL A 43 -22.01 3.13 22.97
N VAL A 44 -20.73 2.75 23.07
CA VAL A 44 -20.21 2.05 24.27
C VAL A 44 -20.32 2.92 25.51
N LEU A 45 -19.98 4.21 25.41
CA LEU A 45 -20.12 5.15 26.53
C LEU A 45 -21.59 5.29 26.96
N GLU A 46 -22.50 5.44 25.99
CA GLU A 46 -23.93 5.56 26.23
C GLU A 46 -24.52 4.30 26.88
N LEU A 47 -24.17 3.11 26.37
CA LEU A 47 -24.58 1.84 26.96
C LEU A 47 -24.00 1.63 28.36
N CYS A 48 -22.76 2.05 28.61
CA CYS A 48 -22.16 2.01 29.94
C CYS A 48 -22.90 2.92 30.92
N ALA A 49 -23.25 4.15 30.49
CA ALA A 49 -24.02 5.08 31.31
C ALA A 49 -25.43 4.54 31.61
N LEU A 50 -26.12 3.98 30.60
CA LEU A 50 -27.43 3.35 30.76
C LEU A 50 -27.38 2.13 31.69
N ALA A 51 -26.35 1.29 31.56
CA ALA A 51 -26.19 0.11 32.42
C ALA A 51 -25.95 0.50 33.88
N VAL A 52 -25.11 1.50 34.13
CA VAL A 52 -24.88 2.02 35.50
C VAL A 52 -26.15 2.65 36.05
N TRP A 53 -26.87 3.46 35.25
CA TRP A 53 -28.14 4.07 35.66
C TRP A 53 -29.20 3.02 36.03
N ALA A 54 -29.36 1.98 35.20
CA ALA A 54 -30.27 0.87 35.49
C ALA A 54 -29.88 0.10 36.77
N ALA A 55 -28.58 -0.05 37.04
CA ALA A 55 -28.07 -0.75 38.22
C ALA A 55 -28.34 0.01 39.53
N LEU A 56 -28.51 1.34 39.50
CA LEU A 56 -28.80 2.15 40.69
C LEU A 56 -30.13 1.78 41.37
N GLY A 57 -31.06 1.15 40.63
CA GLY A 57 -32.31 0.64 41.19
C GLY A 57 -32.17 -0.72 41.90
N GLY A 58 -30.99 -1.35 41.88
CA GLY A 58 -30.72 -2.67 42.44
C GLY A 58 -29.88 -2.66 43.72
N PRO A 59 -29.53 -3.85 44.24
CA PRO A 59 -28.64 -3.98 45.40
C PRO A 59 -27.27 -3.33 45.16
N GLY A 60 -26.66 -2.74 46.20
CA GLY A 60 -25.39 -2.00 46.08
C GLY A 60 -24.22 -2.80 45.50
N TRP A 61 -24.19 -4.13 45.65
CA TRP A 61 -23.17 -4.98 45.04
C TRP A 61 -23.30 -5.04 43.51
N VAL A 62 -24.51 -4.96 42.97
CA VAL A 62 -24.76 -4.92 41.51
C VAL A 62 -24.20 -3.64 40.91
N VAL A 63 -24.40 -2.51 41.61
CA VAL A 63 -23.81 -1.21 41.21
C VAL A 63 -22.29 -1.30 41.16
N GLY A 64 -21.67 -1.93 42.16
CA GLY A 64 -20.22 -2.14 42.19
C GLY A 64 -19.70 -2.95 41.00
N VAL A 65 -20.35 -4.08 40.69
CA VAL A 65 -19.95 -4.96 39.58
C VAL A 65 -20.18 -4.27 38.23
N VAL A 66 -21.38 -3.70 38.01
CA VAL A 66 -21.73 -3.03 36.74
C VAL A 66 -20.89 -1.78 36.53
N GLY A 67 -20.67 -0.98 37.57
CA GLY A 67 -19.79 0.18 37.54
C GLY A 67 -18.35 -0.19 37.20
N GLY A 68 -17.83 -1.26 37.80
CA GLY A 68 -16.48 -1.78 37.49
C GLY A 68 -16.35 -2.23 36.03
N LEU A 69 -17.32 -2.99 35.51
CA LEU A 69 -17.33 -3.44 34.12
C LEU A 69 -17.51 -2.28 33.13
N ALA A 70 -18.39 -1.33 33.43
CA ALA A 70 -18.62 -0.13 32.61
C ALA A 70 -17.36 0.75 32.55
N LEU A 71 -16.69 0.95 33.69
CA LEU A 71 -15.41 1.66 33.75
C LEU A 71 -14.35 0.93 32.94
N PHE A 72 -14.22 -0.38 33.10
CA PHE A 72 -13.28 -1.19 32.34
C PHE A 72 -13.55 -1.12 30.82
N ALA A 73 -14.80 -1.26 30.40
CA ALA A 73 -15.20 -1.19 29.00
C ALA A 73 -14.91 0.19 28.40
N THR A 74 -15.18 1.26 29.16
CA THR A 74 -14.88 2.63 28.75
C THR A 74 -13.36 2.84 28.63
N VAL A 75 -12.58 2.44 29.63
CA VAL A 75 -11.11 2.50 29.57
C VAL A 75 -10.58 1.69 28.39
N ALA A 76 -11.07 0.48 28.15
CA ALA A 76 -10.65 -0.35 27.01
C ALA A 76 -11.03 0.25 25.65
N ALA A 77 -12.20 0.90 25.55
CA ALA A 77 -12.65 1.59 24.34
C ALA A 77 -11.81 2.85 24.04
N PHE A 78 -11.38 3.57 25.07
CA PHE A 78 -10.63 4.83 24.94
C PHE A 78 -9.12 4.71 25.18
N ALA A 79 -8.61 3.54 25.57
CA ALA A 79 -7.18 3.30 25.73
C ALA A 79 -6.47 3.43 24.38
N ARG A 80 -5.53 4.38 24.30
CA ARG A 80 -4.74 4.66 23.10
C ARG A 80 -3.27 4.31 23.35
N ARG A 81 -2.69 3.48 22.49
CA ARG A 81 -1.26 3.12 22.53
C ARG A 81 -0.67 3.24 21.12
N GLY A 82 0.47 3.91 20.98
CA GLY A 82 1.16 4.04 19.68
C GLY A 82 0.35 4.74 18.58
N GLY A 83 -0.65 5.53 18.93
CA GLY A 83 -1.55 6.19 17.97
C GLY A 83 -2.69 5.32 17.45
N ARG A 84 -2.95 4.17 18.08
CA ARG A 84 -4.05 3.25 17.77
C ARG A 84 -4.86 2.97 19.04
N TRP A 85 -6.14 2.66 18.86
CA TRP A 85 -7.01 2.27 19.97
C TRP A 85 -6.81 0.79 20.29
N TRP A 86 -6.94 0.40 21.56
CA TRP A 86 -6.71 -0.99 21.97
C TRP A 86 -7.59 -2.00 21.22
N TYR A 87 -8.85 -1.65 20.94
CA TYR A 87 -9.76 -2.51 20.17
C TYR A 87 -9.29 -2.74 18.71
N GLU A 88 -8.61 -1.76 18.10
CA GLU A 88 -8.06 -1.91 16.75
C GLU A 88 -6.93 -2.96 16.73
N ASP A 89 -6.10 -2.99 17.77
CA ASP A 89 -5.05 -3.98 17.92
C ASP A 89 -5.61 -5.38 18.15
N LEU A 90 -6.64 -5.51 19.00
CA LEU A 90 -7.33 -6.79 19.21
C LEU A 90 -7.93 -7.33 17.90
N LEU A 91 -8.61 -6.48 17.13
CA LEU A 91 -9.17 -6.86 15.84
C LEU A 91 -8.08 -7.29 14.83
N LEU A 92 -6.93 -6.61 14.82
CA LEU A 92 -5.82 -7.04 13.99
C LEU A 92 -5.23 -8.38 14.43
N ARG A 93 -5.08 -8.63 15.73
CA ARG A 93 -4.59 -9.92 16.24
C ARG A 93 -5.50 -11.06 15.82
N ARG A 94 -6.82 -10.87 15.92
CA ARG A 94 -7.81 -11.84 15.43
C ARG A 94 -7.69 -12.06 13.91
N ARG A 95 -7.55 -10.99 13.12
CA ARG A 95 -7.37 -11.10 11.66
C ARG A 95 -6.05 -11.78 11.29
N LEU A 96 -4.97 -11.52 12.03
CA LEU A 96 -3.68 -12.18 11.84
C LEU A 96 -3.78 -13.68 12.13
N GLY A 97 -4.45 -14.07 13.22
CA GLY A 97 -4.72 -15.48 13.54
C GLY A 97 -5.44 -16.19 12.40
N ARG A 98 -6.56 -15.60 11.93
CA ARG A 98 -7.32 -16.14 10.79
C ARG A 98 -6.49 -16.27 9.52
N ARG A 99 -5.68 -15.26 9.17
CA ARG A 99 -4.80 -15.33 7.98
C ARG A 99 -3.76 -16.44 8.09
N ARG A 100 -3.19 -16.65 9.28
CA ARG A 100 -2.24 -17.74 9.54
C ARG A 100 -2.89 -19.12 9.40
N GLU A 101 -4.10 -19.28 9.92
CA GLU A 101 -4.87 -20.52 9.78
C GLU A 101 -5.21 -20.80 8.31
N GLN A 102 -5.68 -19.78 7.58
CA GLN A 102 -5.96 -19.88 6.14
C GLN A 102 -4.72 -20.25 5.33
N ALA A 103 -3.58 -19.59 5.58
CA ALA A 103 -2.33 -19.90 4.90
C ALA A 103 -1.88 -21.35 5.14
N ARG A 104 -1.95 -21.82 6.39
CA ARG A 104 -1.62 -23.21 6.74
C ARG A 104 -2.56 -24.21 6.07
N ALA A 105 -3.87 -23.94 6.10
CA ALA A 105 -4.86 -24.79 5.46
C ALA A 105 -4.65 -24.88 3.95
N ALA A 106 -4.38 -23.76 3.28
CA ALA A 106 -4.15 -23.73 1.84
C ALA A 106 -2.89 -24.51 1.43
N VAL A 107 -1.82 -24.46 2.22
CA VAL A 107 -0.62 -25.29 2.00
C VAL A 107 -0.92 -26.77 2.24
N ALA A 108 -1.60 -27.11 3.34
CA ALA A 108 -1.94 -28.49 3.67
C ALA A 108 -2.85 -29.15 2.62
N GLN A 109 -3.72 -28.37 1.97
CA GLN A 109 -4.63 -28.82 0.91
C GLN A 109 -3.98 -28.84 -0.48
N GLY A 110 -2.71 -28.40 -0.62
CA GLY A 110 -2.05 -28.28 -1.93
C GLY A 110 -2.70 -27.24 -2.86
N ALA A 111 -3.50 -26.31 -2.32
CA ALA A 111 -4.24 -25.32 -3.10
C ALA A 111 -3.35 -24.17 -3.61
N VAL A 112 -2.12 -24.05 -3.09
CA VAL A 112 -1.20 -22.97 -3.43
C VAL A 112 -0.11 -23.48 -4.37
N VAL A 113 -0.01 -22.87 -5.56
CA VAL A 113 1.00 -23.22 -6.58
C VAL A 113 2.43 -22.91 -6.11
N ASP A 114 2.63 -21.78 -5.41
CA ASP A 114 3.92 -21.41 -4.81
C ASP A 114 3.75 -21.22 -3.30
N PRO A 115 4.27 -22.15 -2.46
CA PRO A 115 4.13 -22.07 -1.00
C PRO A 115 4.59 -20.75 -0.39
N ARG A 116 5.51 -20.02 -1.02
CA ARG A 116 6.00 -18.72 -0.54
C ARG A 116 4.91 -17.66 -0.54
N LEU A 117 3.93 -17.78 -1.43
CA LEU A 117 2.82 -16.83 -1.55
C LEU A 117 1.65 -17.16 -0.63
N ALA A 118 1.65 -18.32 0.03
CA ALA A 118 0.52 -18.76 0.88
C ALA A 118 0.19 -17.77 2.00
N ALA A 119 1.20 -17.13 2.60
CA ALA A 119 1.02 -16.12 3.64
C ALA A 119 0.54 -14.75 3.12
N LEU A 120 0.62 -14.52 1.81
CA LEU A 120 0.28 -13.26 1.16
C LEU A 120 -1.09 -13.32 0.48
N THR A 121 -1.26 -14.31 -0.39
CA THR A 121 -2.43 -14.47 -1.26
C THR A 121 -2.56 -15.93 -1.73
N PRO A 122 -3.19 -16.81 -0.94
CA PRO A 122 -3.34 -18.22 -1.32
C PRO A 122 -4.20 -18.41 -2.59
N GLU A 123 -5.04 -17.43 -2.92
CA GLU A 123 -5.95 -17.45 -4.06
C GLU A 123 -5.31 -16.96 -5.38
N LEU A 124 -4.01 -16.61 -5.38
CA LEU A 124 -3.38 -16.03 -6.55
C LEU A 124 -3.30 -17.05 -7.70
N ASN A 125 -3.98 -16.72 -8.79
CA ASN A 125 -3.85 -17.39 -10.07
C ASN A 125 -3.29 -16.43 -11.11
N VAL A 126 -2.49 -16.93 -12.05
CA VAL A 126 -1.98 -16.12 -13.17
C VAL A 126 -2.17 -16.91 -14.46
N ILE A 127 -2.90 -16.32 -15.40
CA ILE A 127 -3.14 -16.90 -16.72
C ILE A 127 -2.39 -16.11 -17.79
N GLU A 128 -2.25 -16.71 -18.96
CA GLU A 128 -1.66 -16.06 -20.13
C GLU A 128 -2.75 -15.79 -21.17
N LEU A 129 -2.80 -14.56 -21.66
CA LEU A 129 -3.61 -14.15 -22.79
C LEU A 129 -2.68 -13.73 -23.92
N THR A 130 -2.85 -14.34 -25.09
CA THR A 130 -2.13 -13.93 -26.29
C THR A 130 -3.04 -13.04 -27.13
N GLU A 131 -2.69 -11.78 -27.29
CA GLU A 131 -3.42 -10.83 -28.13
C GLU A 131 -2.47 -10.23 -29.17
N ARG A 132 -2.77 -10.44 -30.47
CA ARG A 132 -1.96 -9.93 -31.59
C ARG A 132 -0.46 -10.23 -31.46
N GLY A 133 -0.11 -11.43 -31.00
CA GLY A 133 1.27 -11.87 -30.78
C GLY A 133 1.93 -11.38 -29.50
N THR A 134 1.29 -10.49 -28.74
CA THR A 134 1.77 -10.05 -27.43
C THR A 134 1.25 -10.98 -26.35
N ARG A 135 2.14 -11.50 -25.51
CA ARG A 135 1.81 -12.34 -24.35
C ARG A 135 1.54 -11.44 -23.15
N LEU A 136 0.31 -11.47 -22.63
CA LEU A 136 -0.14 -10.71 -21.48
C LEU A 136 -0.45 -11.65 -20.33
N GLY A 137 0.25 -11.49 -19.21
CA GLY A 137 -0.11 -12.12 -17.95
C GLY A 137 -1.28 -11.38 -17.30
N ILE A 138 -2.32 -12.13 -16.91
CA ILE A 138 -3.42 -11.60 -16.09
C ILE A 138 -3.43 -12.37 -14.77
N GLY A 139 -3.16 -11.65 -13.68
CA GLY A 139 -3.30 -12.15 -12.33
C GLY A 139 -4.74 -12.02 -11.84
N GLN A 140 -5.21 -13.00 -11.07
CA GLN A 140 -6.51 -13.00 -10.41
C GLN A 140 -6.31 -13.37 -8.94
N ASP A 141 -6.96 -12.62 -8.06
CA ASP A 141 -7.05 -12.90 -6.62
C ASP A 141 -8.47 -12.59 -6.12
N GLY A 142 -8.71 -12.71 -4.81
CA GLY A 142 -10.00 -12.38 -4.19
C GLY A 142 -10.46 -10.93 -4.30
N ARG A 143 -9.67 -10.03 -4.91
CA ARG A 143 -10.01 -8.61 -5.08
C ARG A 143 -10.24 -8.22 -6.55
N GLY A 144 -9.93 -9.10 -7.50
CA GLY A 144 -10.23 -8.90 -8.92
C GLY A 144 -9.08 -9.35 -9.82
N TRP A 145 -8.90 -8.66 -10.93
CA TRP A 145 -7.90 -8.96 -11.95
C TRP A 145 -6.88 -7.85 -12.05
N PHE A 146 -5.62 -8.21 -12.30
CA PHE A 146 -4.54 -7.24 -12.45
C PHE A 146 -3.58 -7.67 -13.56
N ALA A 147 -2.87 -6.69 -14.07
CA ALA A 147 -1.77 -6.88 -15.02
C ALA A 147 -0.70 -5.83 -14.74
N ALA A 148 0.53 -6.09 -15.20
CA ALA A 148 1.62 -5.15 -15.03
C ALA A 148 2.54 -5.10 -16.25
N VAL A 149 3.22 -3.97 -16.37
CA VAL A 149 4.31 -3.74 -17.32
C VAL A 149 5.59 -3.44 -16.53
N ALA A 150 6.73 -3.89 -17.03
CA ALA A 150 8.03 -3.44 -16.53
C ALA A 150 8.51 -2.24 -17.32
N LEU A 151 8.98 -1.20 -16.63
CA LEU A 151 9.68 -0.11 -17.30
C LEU A 151 11.08 -0.58 -17.68
N THR A 152 11.53 -0.20 -18.87
CA THR A 152 12.86 -0.54 -19.37
C THR A 152 13.78 0.67 -19.25
N GLY A 153 14.99 0.42 -18.77
CA GLY A 153 16.00 1.45 -18.59
C GLY A 153 16.43 2.03 -19.93
N ARG A 154 17.07 3.20 -19.88
CA ARG A 154 17.75 3.74 -21.05
C ARG A 154 18.90 2.79 -21.44
N PRO A 155 19.10 2.51 -22.74
CA PRO A 155 20.29 1.81 -23.20
C PRO A 155 21.56 2.48 -22.65
N GLY A 156 22.47 1.69 -22.07
CA GLY A 156 23.72 2.20 -21.48
C GLY A 156 23.66 2.59 -20.00
N ALA A 157 22.49 2.48 -19.33
CA ALA A 157 22.42 2.66 -17.88
C ALA A 157 23.26 1.59 -17.15
N PRO A 158 23.98 1.94 -16.05
CA PRO A 158 24.76 0.98 -15.28
C PRO A 158 23.90 -0.23 -14.85
N ALA A 159 24.32 -1.42 -15.25
CA ALA A 159 23.62 -2.69 -14.98
C ALA A 159 22.13 -2.71 -15.37
N GLY A 160 21.70 -1.89 -16.34
CA GLY A 160 20.30 -1.80 -16.78
C GLY A 160 19.32 -1.31 -15.71
N SER A 161 19.82 -0.72 -14.61
CA SER A 161 19.04 -0.26 -13.48
C SER A 161 18.20 0.98 -13.85
N ILE A 162 16.95 1.04 -13.39
CA ILE A 162 16.07 2.19 -13.60
C ILE A 162 16.45 3.32 -12.64
N GLU A 163 16.48 4.58 -13.08
CA GLU A 163 16.69 5.73 -12.19
C GLU A 163 15.52 5.94 -11.22
N ALA A 164 15.74 6.42 -9.99
CA ALA A 164 14.66 6.60 -9.03
C ALA A 164 13.69 7.74 -9.41
N SER A 165 14.16 8.73 -10.18
CA SER A 165 13.34 9.80 -10.76
C SER A 165 12.19 9.26 -11.62
N VAL A 166 12.34 8.06 -12.21
CA VAL A 166 11.30 7.39 -13.00
C VAL A 166 10.09 7.03 -12.15
N VAL A 167 10.25 6.82 -10.84
CA VAL A 167 9.13 6.54 -9.93
C VAL A 167 8.16 7.71 -9.87
N ASP A 168 8.67 8.94 -9.73
CA ASP A 168 7.82 10.13 -9.69
C ASP A 168 7.21 10.44 -11.06
N ARG A 169 7.97 10.26 -12.15
CA ARG A 169 7.43 10.39 -13.52
C ARG A 169 6.30 9.39 -13.81
N ALA A 170 6.48 8.13 -13.44
CA ALA A 170 5.44 7.12 -13.60
C ALA A 170 4.22 7.45 -12.73
N LEU A 171 4.42 7.91 -11.50
CA LEU A 171 3.33 8.34 -10.63
C LEU A 171 2.53 9.52 -11.22
N GLN A 172 3.22 10.47 -11.87
CA GLN A 172 2.58 11.58 -12.57
C GLN A 172 1.71 11.07 -13.72
N VAL A 173 2.23 10.17 -14.58
CA VAL A 173 1.45 9.53 -15.65
C VAL A 173 0.20 8.84 -15.10
N LEU A 174 0.34 8.12 -13.98
CA LEU A 174 -0.78 7.43 -13.36
C LEU A 174 -1.83 8.37 -12.76
N THR A 175 -1.42 9.55 -12.31
CA THR A 175 -2.34 10.57 -11.77
C THR A 175 -3.26 11.11 -12.85
N ASP A 176 -2.75 11.26 -14.08
CA ASP A 176 -3.50 11.73 -15.24
C ASP A 176 -4.15 10.58 -16.04
N PHE A 177 -3.92 9.32 -15.64
CA PHE A 177 -4.36 8.17 -16.40
C PHE A 177 -5.87 7.93 -16.27
N ALA A 178 -6.56 7.92 -17.42
CA ALA A 178 -7.96 7.51 -17.55
C ALA A 178 -8.07 6.19 -18.33
N GLY A 179 -8.50 5.12 -17.65
CA GLY A 179 -8.68 3.80 -18.24
C GLY A 179 -9.78 3.00 -17.53
N PRO A 180 -10.20 1.87 -18.11
CA PRO A 180 -11.24 1.01 -17.53
C PRO A 180 -10.65 0.17 -16.38
N VAL A 181 -10.13 0.84 -15.35
CA VAL A 181 -9.39 0.26 -14.24
C VAL A 181 -9.83 0.90 -12.94
N THR A 182 -9.85 0.12 -11.88
CA THR A 182 -10.14 0.54 -10.52
C THR A 182 -8.97 1.28 -9.89
N LEU A 183 -7.75 0.78 -10.12
CA LEU A 183 -6.53 1.29 -9.52
C LEU A 183 -5.36 1.14 -10.48
N THR A 184 -4.41 2.04 -10.36
CA THR A 184 -3.08 1.88 -10.92
C THR A 184 -2.03 2.01 -9.85
N GLN A 185 -0.85 1.46 -10.08
CA GLN A 185 0.22 1.44 -9.10
C GLN A 185 1.58 1.52 -9.77
N VAL A 186 2.48 2.29 -9.16
CA VAL A 186 3.91 2.20 -9.46
C VAL A 186 4.60 1.45 -8.32
N VAL A 187 5.48 0.52 -8.67
CA VAL A 187 6.28 -0.29 -7.74
C VAL A 187 7.74 -0.18 -8.13
N SER A 188 8.60 0.25 -7.20
CA SER A 188 10.05 0.29 -7.35
C SER A 188 10.68 -0.68 -6.38
N HIS A 189 11.26 -1.75 -6.88
CA HIS A 189 12.03 -2.72 -6.09
C HIS A 189 13.52 -2.53 -6.33
N THR A 190 14.29 -2.45 -5.25
CA THR A 190 15.74 -2.34 -5.32
C THR A 190 16.37 -3.45 -4.52
N LEU A 191 17.33 -4.14 -5.14
CA LEU A 191 18.28 -5.01 -4.48
C LEU A 191 19.61 -4.28 -4.31
N VAL A 192 20.23 -4.43 -3.14
CA VAL A 192 21.53 -3.85 -2.81
C VAL A 192 22.46 -4.97 -2.40
N TRP A 193 23.65 -5.03 -3.00
CA TRP A 193 24.67 -6.02 -2.68
C TRP A 193 26.07 -5.39 -2.71
N TYR A 194 27.02 -6.09 -2.11
CA TYR A 194 28.43 -5.69 -2.09
C TYR A 194 29.17 -6.67 -3.01
N PRO A 195 29.66 -6.24 -4.18
CA PRO A 195 30.26 -7.15 -5.16
C PRO A 195 31.58 -7.76 -4.66
N ALA A 196 32.29 -7.04 -3.78
CA ALA A 196 33.46 -7.53 -3.08
C ALA A 196 33.56 -6.87 -1.68
N PRO A 197 34.26 -7.47 -0.71
CA PRO A 197 34.54 -6.84 0.58
C PRO A 197 35.21 -5.46 0.38
N GLY A 198 34.66 -4.42 1.01
CA GLY A 198 35.17 -3.05 0.91
C GLY A 198 34.80 -2.28 -0.37
N ALA A 199 34.18 -2.94 -1.36
CA ALA A 199 33.66 -2.27 -2.55
C ALA A 199 32.43 -1.41 -2.21
N PRO A 200 32.17 -0.34 -2.98
CA PRO A 200 30.93 0.41 -2.82
C PRO A 200 29.70 -0.48 -3.08
N PRO A 201 28.57 -0.23 -2.42
CA PRO A 201 27.35 -1.00 -2.65
C PRO A 201 26.89 -0.83 -4.10
N ALA A 202 26.62 -1.95 -4.76
CA ALA A 202 25.93 -1.99 -6.04
C ALA A 202 24.42 -2.14 -5.80
N ALA A 203 23.63 -1.57 -6.69
CA ALA A 203 22.17 -1.66 -6.60
C ALA A 203 21.53 -1.85 -7.98
N HIS A 204 20.50 -2.69 -8.02
CA HIS A 204 19.68 -2.92 -9.20
C HIS A 204 18.23 -2.59 -8.86
N ARG A 205 17.67 -1.64 -9.61
CA ARG A 205 16.30 -1.16 -9.44
C ARG A 205 15.45 -1.60 -10.62
N THR A 206 14.36 -2.28 -10.31
CA THR A 206 13.30 -2.61 -11.24
C THR A 206 12.05 -1.81 -10.90
N VAL A 207 11.43 -1.23 -11.92
CA VAL A 207 10.18 -0.47 -11.75
C VAL A 207 9.08 -1.11 -12.58
N TRP A 208 7.97 -1.43 -11.92
CA TRP A 208 6.76 -1.93 -12.56
C TRP A 208 5.63 -0.91 -12.43
N VAL A 209 4.75 -0.94 -13.42
CA VAL A 209 3.47 -0.23 -13.37
C VAL A 209 2.36 -1.25 -13.53
N ALA A 210 1.50 -1.34 -12.52
CA ALA A 210 0.40 -2.28 -12.46
C ALA A 210 -0.95 -1.56 -12.57
N LEU A 211 -1.95 -2.27 -13.08
CA LEU A 211 -3.34 -1.85 -13.07
C LEU A 211 -4.21 -2.95 -12.50
N ARG A 212 -5.36 -2.57 -11.96
CA ARG A 212 -6.34 -3.48 -11.40
C ARG A 212 -7.74 -3.15 -11.89
N LEU A 213 -8.51 -4.20 -12.16
CA LEU A 213 -9.96 -4.19 -12.31
C LEU A 213 -10.59 -4.98 -11.17
N SER A 214 -11.36 -4.31 -10.33
CA SER A 214 -12.06 -4.91 -9.20
C SER A 214 -13.27 -5.72 -9.66
N VAL A 215 -13.75 -6.64 -8.80
CA VAL A 215 -14.97 -7.42 -9.10
C VAL A 215 -16.20 -6.52 -9.31
N PRO A 216 -16.45 -5.48 -8.50
CA PRO A 216 -17.53 -4.53 -8.77
C PRO A 216 -17.40 -3.82 -10.11
N ASP A 217 -16.24 -3.24 -10.41
CA ASP A 217 -16.05 -2.44 -11.64
C ASP A 217 -16.06 -3.32 -12.89
N ALA A 218 -15.59 -4.56 -12.78
CA ALA A 218 -15.69 -5.54 -13.86
C ALA A 218 -17.14 -5.76 -14.32
N ARG A 219 -18.14 -5.68 -13.42
CA ARG A 219 -19.55 -5.84 -13.82
C ARG A 219 -20.02 -4.73 -14.76
N THR A 220 -19.53 -3.51 -14.55
CA THR A 220 -19.90 -2.34 -15.35
C THR A 220 -19.03 -2.24 -16.61
N GLU A 221 -17.72 -2.34 -16.46
CA GLU A 221 -16.76 -2.09 -17.55
C GLU A 221 -16.78 -3.17 -18.65
N THR A 222 -17.29 -4.36 -18.34
CA THR A 222 -17.28 -5.48 -19.30
C THR A 222 -18.54 -5.58 -20.16
N VAL A 223 -19.60 -4.82 -19.85
CA VAL A 223 -20.90 -4.89 -20.55
C VAL A 223 -20.73 -4.61 -22.03
N THR A 224 -20.04 -3.52 -22.38
CA THR A 224 -19.75 -3.14 -23.78
C THR A 224 -18.73 -4.04 -24.47
N ARG A 225 -18.14 -5.00 -23.72
CA ARG A 225 -17.11 -5.93 -24.17
C ARG A 225 -17.60 -7.38 -24.12
N GLY A 226 -18.91 -7.59 -24.23
CA GLY A 226 -19.54 -8.91 -24.30
C GLY A 226 -19.71 -9.63 -22.96
N GLY A 227 -19.41 -8.96 -21.85
CA GLY A 227 -19.63 -9.49 -20.50
C GLY A 227 -18.80 -10.72 -20.13
N GLY A 228 -19.02 -11.20 -18.91
CA GLY A 228 -18.36 -12.38 -18.36
C GLY A 228 -16.83 -12.30 -18.36
N MET A 229 -16.17 -13.45 -18.23
CA MET A 229 -14.71 -13.52 -18.12
C MET A 229 -13.98 -13.02 -19.38
N ARG A 230 -14.53 -13.29 -20.58
CA ARG A 230 -13.95 -12.78 -21.83
C ARG A 230 -14.01 -11.25 -21.92
N GLY A 231 -15.06 -10.63 -21.37
CA GLY A 231 -15.17 -9.19 -21.24
C GLY A 231 -14.14 -8.63 -20.27
N VAL A 232 -13.91 -9.30 -19.13
CA VAL A 232 -12.85 -8.95 -18.16
C VAL A 232 -11.49 -8.94 -18.83
N HIS A 233 -11.12 -10.03 -19.52
CA HIS A 233 -9.83 -10.15 -20.19
C HIS A 233 -9.61 -9.03 -21.22
N ARG A 234 -10.63 -8.75 -22.05
CA ARG A 234 -10.59 -7.63 -23.01
C ARG A 234 -10.48 -6.27 -22.33
N THR A 235 -11.10 -6.09 -21.17
CA THR A 235 -11.04 -4.85 -20.39
C THR A 235 -9.65 -4.62 -19.82
N VAL A 236 -9.06 -5.66 -19.20
CA VAL A 236 -7.69 -5.61 -18.68
C VAL A 236 -6.69 -5.36 -19.81
N ALA A 237 -6.80 -6.08 -20.93
CA ALA A 237 -5.91 -5.88 -22.08
C ALA A 237 -6.03 -4.47 -22.69
N ALA A 238 -7.24 -3.94 -22.81
CA ALA A 238 -7.47 -2.56 -23.22
C ALA A 238 -6.86 -1.55 -22.23
N GLY A 239 -6.96 -1.83 -20.92
CA GLY A 239 -6.30 -1.06 -19.87
C GLY A 239 -4.78 -1.03 -20.04
N VAL A 240 -4.15 -2.19 -20.27
CA VAL A 240 -2.70 -2.30 -20.51
C VAL A 240 -2.29 -1.55 -21.77
N GLY A 241 -3.05 -1.68 -22.86
CA GLY A 241 -2.79 -0.95 -24.10
C GLY A 241 -2.88 0.58 -23.94
N ARG A 242 -3.86 1.08 -23.18
CA ARG A 242 -3.98 2.52 -22.86
C ARG A 242 -2.84 2.98 -21.95
N LEU A 243 -2.50 2.19 -20.93
CA LEU A 243 -1.40 2.48 -20.02
C LEU A 243 -0.08 2.57 -20.79
N GLY A 244 0.19 1.62 -21.68
CA GLY A 244 1.38 1.63 -22.52
C GLY A 244 1.48 2.88 -23.41
N LYS A 245 0.36 3.32 -23.99
CA LYS A 245 0.32 4.59 -24.74
C LYS A 245 0.64 5.80 -23.86
N ALA A 246 0.08 5.86 -22.65
CA ALA A 246 0.34 6.95 -21.70
C ALA A 246 1.81 6.99 -21.25
N LEU A 247 2.40 5.82 -20.94
CA LEU A 247 3.81 5.71 -20.60
C LEU A 247 4.72 6.13 -21.76
N ASN A 248 4.44 5.67 -22.98
CA ASN A 248 5.20 6.05 -24.17
C ASN A 248 5.10 7.56 -24.47
N ALA A 249 3.92 8.15 -24.33
CA ALA A 249 3.73 9.60 -24.48
C ALA A 249 4.56 10.41 -23.47
N ALA A 250 4.77 9.86 -22.27
CA ALA A 250 5.65 10.43 -21.27
C ALA A 250 7.14 10.04 -21.45
N GLY A 251 7.50 9.37 -22.54
CA GLY A 251 8.87 8.93 -22.83
C GLY A 251 9.38 7.81 -21.93
N LEU A 252 8.48 7.01 -21.34
CA LEU A 252 8.81 5.86 -20.50
C LEU A 252 8.65 4.56 -21.32
N SER A 253 9.78 4.01 -21.76
CA SER A 253 9.82 2.71 -22.40
C SER A 253 9.37 1.61 -21.44
N HIS A 254 8.58 0.67 -21.95
CA HIS A 254 8.00 -0.38 -21.14
C HIS A 254 7.84 -1.67 -21.94
N ARG A 255 7.64 -2.76 -21.21
CA ARG A 255 7.36 -4.09 -21.75
C ARG A 255 6.24 -4.74 -20.95
N VAL A 256 5.27 -5.32 -21.65
CA VAL A 256 4.19 -6.11 -21.03
C VAL A 256 4.77 -7.38 -20.42
N LEU A 257 4.33 -7.72 -19.21
CA LEU A 257 4.73 -8.96 -18.54
C LEU A 257 3.83 -10.12 -18.99
N GLY A 258 4.45 -11.22 -19.41
CA GLY A 258 3.77 -12.51 -19.58
C GLY A 258 3.38 -13.15 -18.24
N ARG A 259 2.77 -14.34 -18.28
CA ARG A 259 2.33 -15.06 -17.07
C ARG A 259 3.48 -15.30 -16.08
N ASP A 260 4.57 -15.88 -16.56
CA ASP A 260 5.67 -16.33 -15.70
C ASP A 260 6.48 -15.13 -15.19
N GLU A 261 6.62 -14.09 -16.02
CA GLU A 261 7.27 -12.83 -15.65
C GLU A 261 6.45 -12.02 -14.64
N LEU A 262 5.12 -12.00 -14.78
CA LEU A 262 4.23 -11.36 -13.81
C LEU A 262 4.32 -12.08 -12.45
N ARG A 263 4.33 -13.41 -12.45
CA ARG A 263 4.55 -14.21 -11.24
C ARG A 263 5.91 -13.91 -10.61
N ALA A 264 6.98 -13.90 -11.40
CA ALA A 264 8.32 -13.58 -10.93
C ALA A 264 8.40 -12.16 -10.33
N ALA A 265 7.75 -11.18 -10.97
CA ALA A 265 7.68 -9.81 -10.46
C ALA A 265 6.96 -9.72 -9.11
N VAL A 266 5.87 -10.47 -8.91
CA VAL A 266 5.18 -10.54 -7.60
C VAL A 266 6.08 -11.14 -6.52
N VAL A 267 6.75 -12.26 -6.82
CA VAL A 267 7.64 -12.94 -5.87
C VAL A 267 8.85 -12.06 -5.51
N SER A 268 9.48 -11.45 -6.52
CA SER A 268 10.67 -10.61 -6.32
C SER A 268 10.34 -9.31 -5.60
N ALA A 269 9.28 -8.60 -5.98
CA ALA A 269 8.84 -7.38 -5.28
C ALA A 269 8.49 -7.66 -3.80
N ALA A 270 7.97 -8.85 -3.49
CA ALA A 270 7.70 -9.29 -2.13
C ALA A 270 8.97 -9.65 -1.33
N GLY A 271 10.13 -9.77 -1.98
CA GLY A 271 11.39 -10.22 -1.37
C GLY A 271 11.39 -11.70 -1.01
N LEU A 272 10.57 -12.51 -1.71
CA LEU A 272 10.41 -13.95 -1.49
C LEU A 272 11.30 -14.80 -2.41
N ASP A 273 12.09 -14.16 -3.25
CA ASP A 273 13.22 -14.74 -3.99
C ASP A 273 14.48 -14.86 -3.13
N LEU A 274 14.58 -14.11 -2.03
CA LEU A 274 15.72 -14.13 -1.10
C LEU A 274 15.86 -15.46 -0.33
N ALA A 275 14.75 -16.19 -0.14
CA ALA A 275 14.75 -17.51 0.49
C ALA A 275 13.62 -18.39 -0.04
N PRO A 276 13.86 -19.71 -0.22
CA PRO A 276 12.86 -20.63 -0.77
C PRO A 276 11.75 -21.00 0.22
N ALA A 277 11.98 -20.82 1.53
CA ALA A 277 11.04 -21.23 2.57
C ALA A 277 9.81 -20.31 2.63
N ALA A 278 8.64 -20.90 2.83
CA ALA A 278 7.41 -20.14 3.03
C ALA A 278 7.50 -19.28 4.31
N PRO A 279 7.30 -17.97 4.22
CA PRO A 279 7.38 -17.12 5.40
C PRO A 279 6.11 -17.22 6.26
N ALA A 280 6.27 -16.95 7.54
CA ALA A 280 5.16 -16.82 8.49
C ALA A 280 4.94 -15.34 8.86
N GLU A 281 3.71 -14.86 8.71
CA GLU A 281 3.35 -13.53 9.18
C GLU A 281 3.41 -13.49 10.71
N THR A 282 4.00 -12.45 11.28
CA THR A 282 4.05 -12.13 12.71
C THR A 282 3.46 -10.76 12.97
N TRP A 283 3.31 -10.39 14.24
CA TRP A 283 2.83 -9.05 14.58
C TRP A 283 3.74 -7.95 14.02
N THR A 284 5.05 -8.17 14.00
CA THR A 284 6.05 -7.14 13.66
C THR A 284 6.80 -7.42 12.35
N GLY A 285 6.37 -8.39 11.55
CA GLY A 285 7.02 -8.67 10.27
C GLY A 285 6.55 -9.98 9.63
N LEU A 286 7.05 -10.28 8.45
CA LEU A 286 6.87 -11.54 7.74
C LEU A 286 8.24 -12.24 7.69
N ARG A 287 8.38 -13.39 8.35
CA ARG A 287 9.68 -14.04 8.63
C ARG A 287 9.80 -15.39 7.93
N GLY A 288 10.94 -15.68 7.32
CA GLY A 288 11.21 -16.97 6.70
C GLY A 288 12.62 -17.06 6.13
N GLY A 289 13.25 -18.23 6.25
CA GLY A 289 14.54 -18.52 5.62
C GLY A 289 15.69 -17.59 6.04
N GLY A 290 15.71 -17.12 7.29
CA GLY A 290 16.73 -16.21 7.82
C GLY A 290 16.50 -14.73 7.50
N TRP A 291 15.37 -14.39 6.88
CA TRP A 291 15.00 -13.03 6.51
C TRP A 291 13.71 -12.59 7.22
N THR A 292 13.69 -11.32 7.62
CA THR A 292 12.48 -10.63 8.08
C THR A 292 12.14 -9.48 7.13
N GLN A 293 10.91 -9.52 6.61
CA GLN A 293 10.29 -8.48 5.80
C GLN A 293 9.39 -7.61 6.69
N LEU A 294 9.55 -6.28 6.63
CA LEU A 294 8.60 -5.33 7.24
C LEU A 294 8.00 -4.41 6.20
N CYS A 295 6.79 -3.95 6.49
CA CYS A 295 6.11 -2.94 5.71
C CYS A 295 5.84 -1.72 6.58
N LEU A 296 6.08 -0.56 5.98
CA LEU A 296 5.90 0.76 6.54
C LEU A 296 4.88 1.50 5.68
N THR A 297 3.97 2.24 6.31
CA THR A 297 3.09 3.19 5.63
C THR A 297 3.79 4.53 5.63
N LEU A 298 3.84 5.14 4.46
CA LEU A 298 4.48 6.41 4.21
C LEU A 298 3.44 7.52 4.25
N ARG A 299 3.75 8.62 4.92
CA ARG A 299 2.94 9.83 4.89
C ARG A 299 3.59 10.84 3.97
N LYS A 300 3.28 10.74 2.68
CA LYS A 300 3.81 11.62 1.63
C LYS A 300 3.10 12.98 1.67
N ARG A 301 3.86 14.08 1.71
CA ARG A 301 3.36 15.43 1.41
C ARG A 301 3.33 15.65 -0.11
N PRO A 302 2.48 16.53 -0.66
CA PRO A 302 2.39 16.74 -2.11
C PRO A 302 3.75 16.97 -2.79
N GLU A 303 4.60 17.82 -2.19
CA GLU A 303 5.93 18.19 -2.70
C GLU A 303 7.02 17.13 -2.53
N ALA A 304 6.79 16.08 -1.73
CA ALA A 304 7.85 15.13 -1.41
C ALA A 304 8.07 14.13 -2.56
N SER A 305 9.31 13.90 -2.99
CA SER A 305 9.64 12.92 -4.04
C SER A 305 9.78 11.50 -3.48
N LEU A 306 9.10 10.54 -4.10
CA LEU A 306 9.31 9.12 -3.78
C LEU A 306 10.64 8.62 -4.35
N GLY A 307 11.08 9.15 -5.50
CA GLY A 307 12.38 8.84 -6.08
C GLY A 307 13.54 9.19 -5.12
N THR A 308 13.52 10.39 -4.54
CA THR A 308 14.53 10.80 -3.54
C THR A 308 14.54 9.87 -2.33
N LEU A 309 13.36 9.42 -1.85
CA LEU A 309 13.28 8.45 -0.77
C LEU A 309 13.88 7.09 -1.16
N VAL A 310 13.60 6.61 -2.38
CA VAL A 310 14.14 5.35 -2.90
C VAL A 310 15.67 5.39 -2.94
N ASP A 311 16.26 6.48 -3.43
CA ASP A 311 17.72 6.65 -3.46
C ASP A 311 18.31 6.73 -2.04
N ALA A 312 17.67 7.50 -1.16
CA ALA A 312 18.11 7.64 0.21
C ALA A 312 18.09 6.31 0.97
N ILE A 313 17.10 5.45 0.77
CA ILE A 313 17.06 4.10 1.37
C ILE A 313 18.09 3.17 0.74
N THR A 314 18.33 3.29 -0.56
CA THR A 314 19.37 2.51 -1.25
C THR A 314 20.75 2.74 -0.61
N SER A 315 21.00 3.94 -0.07
CA SER A 315 22.22 4.23 0.69
C SER A 315 22.29 3.70 2.13
N THR A 316 21.23 3.11 2.71
CA THR A 316 21.20 2.65 4.11
C THR A 316 21.58 1.18 4.31
N SER A 317 22.23 0.54 3.32
CA SER A 317 22.57 -0.90 3.33
C SER A 317 21.37 -1.84 3.45
N ALA A 318 20.16 -1.40 3.11
CA ALA A 318 18.98 -2.27 3.06
C ALA A 318 19.15 -3.28 1.90
N PRO A 319 19.32 -4.59 2.15
CA PRO A 319 19.64 -5.54 1.06
C PRO A 319 18.52 -5.66 0.02
N SER A 320 17.27 -5.45 0.44
CA SER A 320 16.12 -5.41 -0.46
C SER A 320 15.07 -4.47 0.09
N HIS A 321 14.57 -3.56 -0.75
CA HIS A 321 13.47 -2.68 -0.41
C HIS A 321 12.52 -2.47 -1.59
N THR A 322 11.27 -2.11 -1.29
CA THR A 322 10.25 -1.89 -2.31
C THR A 322 9.33 -0.74 -1.92
N VAL A 323 9.30 0.30 -2.73
CA VAL A 323 8.35 1.41 -2.58
C VAL A 323 7.20 1.18 -3.55
N ALA A 324 5.98 1.32 -3.06
CA ALA A 324 4.79 1.19 -3.88
C ALA A 324 3.81 2.34 -3.61
N ALA A 325 3.30 2.95 -4.67
CA ALA A 325 2.29 4.00 -4.60
C ALA A 325 1.12 3.67 -5.51
N VAL A 326 -0.09 3.74 -4.94
CA VAL A 326 -1.35 3.45 -5.64
C VAL A 326 -2.04 4.76 -5.97
N VAL A 327 -2.56 4.85 -7.18
CA VAL A 327 -3.43 5.93 -7.65
C VAL A 327 -4.82 5.36 -7.88
N VAL A 328 -5.81 6.03 -7.32
CA VAL A 328 -7.24 5.77 -7.54
C VAL A 328 -7.73 6.86 -8.49
N PRO A 329 -8.19 6.54 -9.71
CA PRO A 329 -8.71 7.55 -10.64
C PRO A 329 -9.81 8.40 -9.99
N GLY A 330 -9.64 9.72 -9.96
CA GLY A 330 -10.57 10.66 -9.30
C GLY A 330 -10.74 10.47 -7.78
N GLY A 331 -9.95 9.57 -7.18
CA GLY A 331 -10.08 9.16 -5.79
C GLY A 331 -9.13 9.90 -4.85
N ARG A 332 -9.30 9.62 -3.56
CA ARG A 332 -8.41 10.20 -2.53
C ARG A 332 -7.02 9.57 -2.59
N PRO A 333 -5.96 10.33 -2.27
CA PRO A 333 -4.61 9.78 -2.20
C PRO A 333 -4.52 8.59 -1.24
N VAL A 334 -3.93 7.50 -1.71
CA VAL A 334 -3.61 6.34 -0.89
C VAL A 334 -2.18 6.51 -0.35
N PRO A 335 -1.96 6.36 0.96
CA PRO A 335 -0.62 6.40 1.53
C PRO A 335 0.31 5.38 0.86
N PRO A 336 1.47 5.78 0.33
CA PRO A 336 2.44 4.84 -0.22
C PRO A 336 2.93 3.85 0.84
N LEU A 337 3.48 2.74 0.38
CA LEU A 337 4.06 1.70 1.22
C LEU A 337 5.54 1.55 0.92
N LEU A 338 6.30 1.16 1.94
CA LEU A 338 7.69 0.79 1.85
C LEU A 338 7.89 -0.56 2.53
N ARG A 339 8.29 -1.57 1.75
CA ARG A 339 8.79 -2.83 2.26
C ARG A 339 10.31 -2.75 2.42
N VAL A 340 10.84 -3.29 3.51
CA VAL A 340 12.27 -3.53 3.69
C VAL A 340 12.51 -4.97 4.14
N ALA A 341 13.58 -5.58 3.63
CA ALA A 341 14.09 -6.86 4.09
C ALA A 341 15.42 -6.66 4.82
N ALA A 342 15.65 -7.43 5.88
CA ALA A 342 16.98 -7.64 6.42
C ALA A 342 17.10 -9.09 6.92
N MET A 343 18.34 -9.54 7.08
CA MET A 343 18.61 -10.78 7.79
C MET A 343 18.07 -10.67 9.22
N ASP A 344 17.68 -11.82 9.76
CA ASP A 344 17.22 -11.92 11.14
C ASP A 344 18.29 -11.36 12.11
N GLY A 345 17.83 -10.68 13.16
CA GLY A 345 18.70 -9.97 14.11
C GLY A 345 19.09 -8.53 13.71
N HIS A 346 19.06 -8.17 12.42
CA HIS A 346 19.45 -6.82 11.94
C HIS A 346 18.27 -5.91 11.63
N VAL A 347 17.07 -6.48 11.60
CA VAL A 347 15.89 -5.82 11.05
C VAL A 347 15.42 -4.62 11.86
N GLU A 348 15.52 -4.66 13.19
CA GLU A 348 15.10 -3.53 14.04
C GLU A 348 16.00 -2.31 13.85
N ALA A 349 17.31 -2.54 13.77
CA ALA A 349 18.29 -1.50 13.47
C ALA A 349 18.04 -0.90 12.08
N LEU A 350 17.82 -1.74 11.06
CA LEU A 350 17.50 -1.28 9.71
C LEU A 350 16.23 -0.42 9.70
N VAL A 351 15.15 -0.88 10.34
CA VAL A 351 13.88 -0.13 10.39
C VAL A 351 14.05 1.22 11.08
N LYS A 352 14.87 1.31 12.13
CA LYS A 352 15.18 2.59 12.78
C LYS A 352 15.84 3.56 11.78
N VAL A 353 16.91 3.12 11.10
CA VAL A 353 17.64 3.92 10.11
C VAL A 353 16.74 4.34 8.95
N VAL A 354 15.94 3.42 8.41
CA VAL A 354 15.00 3.69 7.32
C VAL A 354 13.94 4.71 7.73
N ARG A 355 13.42 4.64 8.96
CA ARG A 355 12.46 5.63 9.47
C ARG A 355 13.08 7.00 9.69
N ASP A 356 14.33 7.05 10.15
CA ASP A 356 15.09 8.30 10.25
C ASP A 356 15.31 8.91 8.87
N MET A 357 15.68 8.10 7.88
CA MET A 357 15.86 8.56 6.51
C MET A 357 14.55 9.07 5.89
N ALA A 358 13.46 8.31 6.04
CA ALA A 358 12.16 8.69 5.53
C ALA A 358 11.66 10.01 6.15
N ARG A 359 11.93 10.24 7.45
CA ARG A 359 11.68 11.53 8.11
C ARG A 359 12.49 12.67 7.50
N ARG A 360 13.78 12.47 7.23
CA ARG A 360 14.64 13.47 6.57
C ARG A 360 14.16 13.83 5.16
N CYS A 361 13.60 12.86 4.43
CA CYS A 361 12.96 13.10 3.14
C CYS A 361 11.55 13.71 3.24
N GLY A 362 11.07 14.08 4.44
CA GLY A 362 9.73 14.65 4.64
C GLY A 362 8.57 13.66 4.50
N ILE A 363 8.86 12.35 4.49
CA ILE A 363 7.90 11.26 4.30
C ILE A 363 7.95 10.33 5.52
N PRO A 364 7.42 10.75 6.69
CA PRO A 364 7.53 9.93 7.90
C PRO A 364 6.85 8.58 7.72
N ALA A 365 7.56 7.54 8.15
CA ALA A 365 7.17 6.14 8.00
C ALA A 365 6.69 5.53 9.34
N ARG A 366 5.64 4.69 9.28
CA ARG A 366 5.12 3.94 10.44
C ARG A 366 4.96 2.44 10.12
N PRO A 367 5.34 1.53 11.03
CA PRO A 367 5.10 0.09 10.86
C PRO A 367 3.63 -0.28 10.64
N LEU A 368 3.40 -1.29 9.78
CA LEU A 368 2.10 -1.95 9.59
C LEU A 368 1.95 -3.17 10.52
N ASP A 369 2.16 -2.96 11.81
CA ASP A 369 2.06 -4.05 12.79
C ASP A 369 0.71 -4.77 12.71
N GLY A 370 0.77 -6.10 12.64
CA GLY A 370 -0.35 -7.00 12.46
C GLY A 370 -0.92 -7.06 11.03
N GLN A 371 -0.28 -6.42 10.06
CA GLN A 371 -0.70 -6.36 8.65
C GLN A 371 0.48 -6.44 7.67
N HIS A 372 1.56 -7.13 8.04
CA HIS A 372 2.74 -7.26 7.20
C HIS A 372 2.49 -8.10 5.95
N GLY A 373 1.71 -9.19 6.03
CA GLY A 373 1.35 -10.01 4.86
C GLY A 373 0.61 -9.18 3.80
N PRO A 374 -0.54 -8.57 4.14
CA PRO A 374 -1.23 -7.66 3.23
C PRO A 374 -0.39 -6.46 2.77
N GLY A 375 0.48 -5.94 3.65
CA GLY A 375 1.43 -4.87 3.33
C GLY A 375 2.42 -5.27 2.24
N VAL A 376 3.08 -6.43 2.42
CA VAL A 376 4.06 -6.97 1.47
C VAL A 376 3.38 -7.26 0.15
N TYR A 377 2.21 -7.90 0.16
CA TYR A 377 1.45 -8.15 -1.06
C TYR A 377 1.08 -6.84 -1.77
N ALA A 378 0.66 -5.81 -1.03
CA ALA A 378 0.37 -4.49 -1.60
C ALA A 378 1.61 -3.75 -2.13
N THR A 379 2.82 -4.16 -1.76
CA THR A 379 4.05 -3.63 -2.38
C THR A 379 4.45 -4.35 -3.67
N THR A 380 3.76 -5.43 -4.04
CA THR A 380 3.98 -6.14 -5.32
C THR A 380 3.17 -5.51 -6.46
N PRO A 381 3.50 -5.75 -7.74
CA PRO A 381 2.80 -5.14 -8.89
C PRO A 381 1.42 -5.78 -9.15
N VAL A 382 0.51 -5.61 -8.20
CA VAL A 382 -0.87 -6.16 -8.20
C VAL A 382 -1.93 -5.07 -8.09
N ALA A 383 -1.51 -3.80 -8.08
CA ALA A 383 -2.32 -2.61 -7.98
C ALA A 383 -3.34 -2.66 -6.84
N THR A 384 -2.86 -2.86 -5.62
CA THR A 384 -3.69 -2.90 -4.42
C THR A 384 -3.14 -2.05 -3.29
N ALA A 385 -4.03 -1.51 -2.46
CA ALA A 385 -3.66 -0.90 -1.19
C ALA A 385 -3.61 -1.92 -0.05
N ALA A 386 -2.81 -1.63 0.98
CA ALA A 386 -2.86 -2.31 2.28
C ALA A 386 -3.67 -1.48 3.29
N GLY A 387 -4.06 -2.12 4.40
CA GLY A 387 -4.75 -1.44 5.50
C GLY A 387 -6.28 -1.45 5.38
N THR A 388 -6.91 -0.45 5.99
CA THR A 388 -8.36 -0.22 5.95
C THR A 388 -8.85 0.43 4.65
N PHE A 389 -7.97 0.59 3.66
CA PHE A 389 -8.39 1.06 2.33
C PHE A 389 -9.12 -0.07 1.61
N ARG A 390 -10.45 0.01 1.61
CA ARG A 390 -11.31 -0.71 0.67
C ARG A 390 -11.62 0.24 -0.47
N VAL A 391 -11.47 -0.24 -1.70
CA VAL A 391 -11.90 0.48 -2.89
C VAL A 391 -13.30 -0.01 -3.21
N GLY A 392 -14.26 0.91 -3.21
CA GLY A 392 -15.69 0.60 -3.34
C GLY A 392 -16.54 0.80 -2.07
N ASP A 393 -16.11 1.64 -1.12
CA ASP A 393 -16.98 2.14 -0.03
C ASP A 393 -17.48 3.56 -0.30
#